data_AF-A0A702BCH2-F1
#
_entry.id   AF-A0A702BCH2-F1
#
_cell.length_a   1.000
_cell.length_b   1.000
_cell.length_c   1.000
_cell.angle_alpha   90.00
_cell.angle_beta   90.00
_cell.angle_gamma   90.00
#
_symmetry.space_group_name_H-M   'P 1'
#
loop_
_entity.id
_entity.type
_entity.pdbx_description
1 polymer ?
#
loop_
_entity_poly.entity_id
_entity_poly.type
_entity_poly.pdbx_seq_one_letter_code
_entity_poly.pdbx_strand_id
1 'polypeptide(L)'
;MDEATKADWKTPAEIKEQYRSASILKDRRVVFNIKRNCYRLIVAIAYQRGWIMNIKPIRTEQDYEAALRAVEPMFDNEPELGTPEGDYFEVMCLLIENYEKKHYPVGVPSPVEAIKFRMDQQGLSAKDLEPAIGKSNRVYEILNGTRTLTLPMIRRLHSQLGIPLESLVGV
;
A
#
# COMPACT_ATOMS: atom_id res chain seq x y z
N MET A 1 19.69 -31.97 -26.00
CA MET A 1 18.81 -30.76 -26.01
C MET A 1 17.55 -30.97 -25.17
N ASP A 2 17.01 -32.18 -25.11
CA ASP A 2 15.76 -32.47 -24.40
C ASP A 2 15.78 -32.15 -22.88
N GLU A 3 16.87 -32.46 -22.18
CA GLU A 3 16.99 -32.26 -20.73
C GLU A 3 17.01 -30.78 -20.31
N ALA A 4 17.73 -29.92 -21.04
CA ALA A 4 17.78 -28.48 -20.77
C ALA A 4 16.44 -27.78 -21.04
N THR A 5 15.61 -28.36 -21.91
CA THR A 5 14.29 -27.80 -22.27
C THR A 5 13.21 -28.20 -21.25
N LYS A 6 13.46 -29.25 -20.46
CA LYS A 6 12.54 -29.79 -19.44
C LYS A 6 12.90 -29.37 -18.02
N ALA A 7 14.04 -28.72 -17.82
CA ALA A 7 14.53 -28.36 -16.51
C ALA A 7 13.83 -27.09 -15.97
N ASP A 8 13.41 -27.14 -14.70
CA ASP A 8 12.76 -26.03 -13.97
C ASP A 8 13.56 -25.67 -12.69
N TRP A 9 14.88 -25.53 -12.82
CA TRP A 9 15.72 -25.13 -11.68
C TRP A 9 15.53 -23.65 -11.34
N LYS A 10 15.13 -23.37 -10.11
CA LYS A 10 14.87 -22.02 -9.62
C LYS A 10 16.07 -21.42 -8.92
N THR A 11 16.96 -22.25 -8.39
CA THR A 11 18.17 -21.81 -7.68
C THR A 11 19.43 -22.56 -8.12
N PRO A 12 20.63 -21.96 -7.96
CA PRO A 12 21.88 -22.68 -8.19
C PRO A 12 22.07 -23.90 -7.26
N ALA A 13 21.41 -23.90 -6.10
CA ALA A 13 21.49 -24.99 -5.12
C ALA A 13 20.83 -26.27 -5.64
N GLU A 14 19.64 -26.17 -6.25
CA GLU A 14 18.95 -27.31 -6.88
C GLU A 14 19.79 -27.96 -7.98
N ILE A 15 20.49 -27.14 -8.79
CA ILE A 15 21.41 -27.64 -9.80
C ILE A 15 22.57 -28.40 -9.17
N LYS A 16 23.09 -27.91 -8.04
CA LYS A 16 24.19 -28.54 -7.32
C LYS A 16 23.77 -29.82 -6.61
N GLU A 17 22.52 -29.92 -6.19
CA GLU A 17 21.92 -31.13 -5.63
C GLU A 17 21.77 -32.22 -6.69
N GLN A 18 21.19 -31.88 -7.85
CA GLN A 18 21.00 -32.80 -8.97
C GLN A 18 22.32 -33.17 -9.65
N TYR A 19 23.23 -32.21 -9.82
CA TYR A 19 24.54 -32.40 -10.42
C TYR A 19 25.64 -31.97 -9.46
N ARG A 20 25.98 -32.85 -8.51
CA ARG A 20 27.00 -32.59 -7.46
C ARG A 20 28.36 -32.13 -8.00
N SER A 21 28.73 -32.57 -9.21
CA SER A 21 29.98 -32.19 -9.88
C SER A 21 29.93 -30.84 -10.60
N ALA A 22 28.75 -30.21 -10.74
CA ALA A 22 28.60 -28.92 -11.42
C ALA A 22 29.27 -27.80 -10.61
N SER A 23 29.88 -26.83 -11.29
CA SER A 23 30.47 -25.65 -10.64
C SER A 23 29.63 -24.42 -10.92
N ILE A 24 29.19 -23.73 -9.87
CA ILE A 24 28.46 -22.47 -9.99
C ILE A 24 29.49 -21.34 -10.09
N LEU A 25 29.37 -20.52 -11.13
CA LEU A 25 30.23 -19.35 -11.36
C LEU A 25 29.48 -18.04 -11.09
N LYS A 26 30.23 -16.94 -11.07
CA LYS A 26 29.69 -15.57 -11.14
C LYS A 26 28.94 -15.34 -12.46
N ASP A 27 28.10 -14.31 -12.49
CA ASP A 27 27.30 -13.90 -13.66
C ASP A 27 26.32 -14.95 -14.18
N ARG A 28 25.75 -15.75 -13.26
CA ARG A 28 24.71 -16.75 -13.56
C ARG A 28 25.18 -17.86 -14.51
N ARG A 29 26.48 -18.16 -14.53
CA ARG A 29 27.01 -19.27 -15.34
C ARG A 29 27.17 -20.53 -14.50
N VAL A 30 26.88 -21.68 -15.09
CA VAL A 30 27.11 -22.99 -14.51
C VAL A 30 27.97 -23.83 -15.44
N VAL A 31 28.96 -24.51 -14.85
CA VAL A 31 29.83 -25.45 -15.56
C VAL A 31 29.42 -26.87 -15.23
N PHE A 32 29.03 -27.63 -16.25
CA PHE A 32 28.77 -29.06 -16.13
C PHE A 32 29.99 -29.85 -16.61
N ASN A 33 30.47 -30.76 -15.75
CA ASN A 33 31.58 -31.65 -16.07
C ASN A 33 31.06 -32.87 -16.82
N ILE A 34 31.52 -33.08 -18.06
CA ILE A 34 31.11 -34.20 -18.92
C ILE A 34 32.30 -35.15 -19.06
N LYS A 35 32.02 -36.47 -18.98
CA LYS A 35 33.03 -37.54 -19.09
C LYS A 35 34.20 -37.33 -18.13
N ARG A 36 33.95 -37.32 -16.81
CA ARG A 36 34.99 -37.10 -15.77
C ARG A 36 35.90 -35.89 -16.06
N ASN A 37 35.28 -34.75 -16.40
CA ASN A 37 35.95 -33.48 -16.65
C ASN A 37 36.82 -33.42 -17.93
N CYS A 38 36.66 -34.36 -18.87
CA CYS A 38 37.25 -34.25 -20.21
C CYS A 38 36.62 -33.12 -21.03
N TYR A 39 35.36 -32.80 -20.77
CA TYR A 39 34.66 -31.68 -21.39
C TYR A 39 33.92 -30.86 -20.34
N ARG A 40 33.78 -29.57 -20.60
CA ARG A 40 33.02 -28.63 -19.78
C ARG A 40 31.98 -27.94 -20.64
N LEU A 41 30.72 -28.02 -20.23
CA LEU A 41 29.65 -27.24 -20.81
C LEU A 41 29.40 -26.03 -19.89
N ILE A 42 29.58 -24.83 -20.42
CA ILE A 42 29.31 -23.58 -19.70
C ILE A 42 27.98 -23.05 -20.20
N VAL A 43 27.01 -22.92 -19.30
CA VAL A 43 25.66 -22.43 -19.63
C VAL A 43 25.37 -21.19 -18.79
N ALA A 44 24.87 -20.14 -19.43
CA ALA A 44 24.25 -19.03 -18.71
C ALA A 44 22.82 -19.43 -18.36
N ILE A 45 22.49 -19.50 -17.08
CA ILE A 45 21.17 -19.88 -16.60
C ILE A 45 20.48 -18.62 -16.10
N ALA A 46 19.45 -18.19 -16.82
CA ALA A 46 18.55 -17.18 -16.32
C ALA A 46 17.65 -17.82 -15.27
N TYR A 47 18.13 -17.89 -14.03
CA TYR A 47 17.27 -18.23 -12.90
C TYR A 47 16.08 -17.25 -12.93
N GLN A 48 14.87 -17.78 -12.83
CA GLN A 48 13.71 -17.00 -12.43
C GLN A 48 14.08 -16.45 -11.05
N ARG A 49 14.66 -15.23 -10.99
CA ARG A 49 14.89 -14.56 -9.71
C ARG A 49 13.52 -14.54 -9.04
N GLY A 50 13.47 -15.06 -7.82
CA GLY A 50 12.34 -14.85 -6.93
C GLY A 50 11.95 -13.39 -7.04
N TRP A 51 10.69 -13.17 -7.41
CA TRP A 51 10.07 -11.88 -7.67
C TRP A 51 10.84 -11.04 -8.69
N ILE A 52 10.37 -11.06 -9.94
CA ILE A 52 10.58 -9.91 -10.82
C ILE A 52 9.84 -8.76 -10.11
N MET A 53 10.55 -8.04 -9.23
CA MET A 53 10.05 -6.83 -8.58
C MET A 53 9.89 -5.78 -9.67
N ASN A 54 8.74 -5.80 -10.33
CA ASN A 54 8.36 -4.79 -11.30
C ASN A 54 7.87 -3.55 -10.56
N ILE A 55 8.77 -2.93 -9.79
CA ILE A 55 8.50 -1.66 -9.14
C ILE A 55 8.50 -0.61 -10.23
N LYS A 56 7.33 0.00 -10.44
CA LYS A 56 7.15 1.12 -11.36
C LYS A 56 6.55 2.31 -10.61
N PRO A 57 6.85 3.56 -11.02
CA PRO A 57 6.18 4.72 -10.45
C PRO A 57 4.66 4.61 -10.61
N ILE A 58 3.93 4.90 -9.54
CA ILE A 58 2.47 5.00 -9.56
C ILE A 58 2.09 6.36 -10.15
N ARG A 59 1.50 6.37 -11.34
CA ARG A 59 1.10 7.60 -12.05
C ARG A 59 -0.40 7.72 -12.28
N THR A 60 -1.08 6.58 -12.33
CA THR A 60 -2.50 6.48 -12.65
C THR A 60 -3.22 5.72 -11.55
N GLU A 61 -4.54 5.89 -11.49
CA GLU A 61 -5.40 5.15 -10.56
C GLU A 61 -5.29 3.64 -10.73
N GLN A 62 -5.13 3.18 -11.97
CA GLN A 62 -4.93 1.75 -12.27
C GLN A 62 -3.61 1.21 -11.72
N ASP A 63 -2.55 2.03 -11.74
CA ASP A 63 -1.28 1.67 -11.12
C ASP A 63 -1.41 1.61 -9.59
N TYR A 64 -2.20 2.51 -9.01
CA TYR A 64 -2.45 2.60 -7.58
C TYR A 64 -3.26 1.39 -7.07
N GLU A 65 -4.37 1.05 -7.72
CA GLU A 65 -5.15 -0.15 -7.38
C GLU A 65 -4.35 -1.45 -7.57
N ALA A 66 -3.47 -1.51 -8.57
CA ALA A 66 -2.58 -2.65 -8.76
C ALA A 66 -1.54 -2.74 -7.65
N ALA A 67 -0.99 -1.60 -7.21
CA ALA A 67 -0.06 -1.52 -6.09
C ALA A 67 -0.71 -1.98 -4.78
N LEU A 68 -1.91 -1.48 -4.46
CA LEU A 68 -2.67 -1.88 -3.28
C LEU A 68 -2.91 -3.39 -3.24
N ARG A 69 -3.43 -3.97 -4.32
CA ARG A 69 -3.66 -5.44 -4.42
C ARG A 69 -2.39 -6.26 -4.26
N ALA A 70 -1.24 -5.73 -4.68
CA ALA A 70 0.03 -6.44 -4.57
C ALA A 70 0.56 -6.48 -3.13
N VAL A 71 0.29 -5.45 -2.33
CA VAL A 71 0.75 -5.35 -0.93
C VAL A 71 -0.30 -5.80 0.09
N GLU A 72 -1.59 -5.86 -0.26
CA GLU A 72 -2.68 -6.24 0.63
C GLU A 72 -2.41 -7.56 1.39
N PRO A 73 -1.99 -8.66 0.75
CA PRO A 73 -1.72 -9.92 1.47
C PRO A 73 -0.51 -9.84 2.42
N MET A 74 0.37 -8.85 2.24
CA MET A 74 1.57 -8.65 3.06
C MET A 74 1.25 -7.95 4.38
N PHE A 75 0.09 -7.30 4.53
CA PHE A 75 -0.32 -6.73 5.82
C PHE A 75 -0.76 -7.80 6.83
N ASP A 76 -1.33 -8.90 6.36
CA ASP A 76 -1.69 -10.04 7.21
C ASP A 76 -0.46 -10.89 7.59
N ASN A 77 0.59 -10.86 6.76
CA ASN A 77 1.83 -11.60 6.94
C ASN A 77 3.02 -10.72 6.55
N GLU A 78 3.38 -9.81 7.44
CA GLU A 78 4.42 -8.81 7.18
C GLU A 78 5.78 -9.46 6.95
N PRO A 79 6.46 -9.18 5.81
CA PRO A 79 7.76 -9.75 5.51
C PRO A 79 8.86 -9.19 6.41
N GLU A 80 9.89 -10.01 6.67
CA GLU A 80 11.02 -9.61 7.52
C GLU A 80 11.84 -8.47 6.88
N LEU A 81 12.23 -7.49 7.69
CA LEU A 81 13.07 -6.37 7.25
C LEU A 81 14.44 -6.84 6.72
N GLY A 82 14.89 -6.22 5.63
CA GLY A 82 16.15 -6.56 4.98
C GLY A 82 16.11 -7.85 4.15
N THR A 83 14.95 -8.48 4.03
CA THR A 83 14.69 -9.51 3.01
C THR A 83 14.23 -8.87 1.69
N PRO A 84 14.40 -9.54 0.54
CA PRO A 84 13.91 -9.02 -0.73
C PRO A 84 12.41 -8.66 -0.71
N GLU A 85 11.58 -9.47 -0.05
CA GLU A 85 10.15 -9.26 0.11
C GLU A 85 9.86 -8.05 1.02
N GLY A 86 10.63 -7.87 2.10
CA GLY A 86 10.57 -6.72 2.98
C GLY A 86 10.93 -5.41 2.29
N ASP A 87 12.06 -5.41 1.57
CA ASP A 87 12.52 -4.25 0.79
C ASP A 87 11.48 -3.85 -0.29
N TYR A 88 10.84 -4.84 -0.93
CA TYR A 88 9.75 -4.60 -1.87
C TYR A 88 8.54 -3.95 -1.20
N PHE A 89 8.09 -4.51 -0.08
CA PHE A 89 6.94 -4.01 0.67
C PHE A 89 7.16 -2.56 1.11
N GLU A 90 8.33 -2.25 1.68
CA GLU A 90 8.71 -0.90 2.10
C GLU A 90 8.65 0.10 0.93
N VAL A 91 9.27 -0.23 -0.20
CA VAL A 91 9.28 0.65 -1.38
C VAL A 91 7.87 0.85 -1.94
N MET A 92 7.05 -0.20 -1.99
CA MET A 92 5.67 -0.11 -2.48
C MET A 92 4.81 0.78 -1.58
N CYS A 93 4.89 0.61 -0.26
CA CYS A 93 4.21 1.47 0.71
C CYS A 93 4.59 2.94 0.52
N LEU A 94 5.88 3.24 0.33
CA LEU A 94 6.35 4.61 0.07
C LEU A 94 5.79 5.20 -1.23
N LEU A 95 5.70 4.40 -2.29
CA LEU A 95 5.13 4.83 -3.58
C LEU A 95 3.63 5.10 -3.48
N ILE A 96 2.90 4.23 -2.77
CA ILE A 96 1.47 4.36 -2.49
C ILE A 96 1.23 5.66 -1.69
N GLU A 97 1.95 5.84 -0.58
CA GLU A 97 1.83 7.04 0.27
C GLU A 97 2.11 8.33 -0.52
N ASN A 98 3.13 8.34 -1.37
CA ASN A 98 3.45 9.50 -2.21
C ASN A 98 2.38 9.77 -3.30
N TYR A 99 1.73 8.73 -3.81
CA TYR A 99 0.60 8.90 -4.73
C TYR A 99 -0.62 9.45 -3.98
N GLU A 100 -0.96 8.88 -2.82
CA GLU A 100 -2.05 9.33 -1.95
C GLU A 100 -1.87 10.78 -1.53
N LYS A 101 -0.69 11.19 -1.05
CA LYS A 101 -0.43 12.60 -0.69
C LYS A 101 -0.75 13.60 -1.80
N LYS A 102 -0.63 13.19 -3.07
CA LYS A 102 -0.87 14.04 -4.24
C LYS A 102 -2.32 13.98 -4.72
N HIS A 103 -2.97 12.82 -4.65
CA HIS A 103 -4.30 12.58 -5.24
C HIS A 103 -5.42 12.50 -4.21
N TYR A 104 -5.11 12.02 -3.02
CA TYR A 104 -5.93 11.95 -1.81
C TYR A 104 -5.25 12.69 -0.67
N PRO A 105 -4.98 14.00 -0.81
CA PRO A 105 -4.44 14.76 0.30
C PRO A 105 -5.36 14.52 1.51
N VAL A 106 -4.79 14.09 2.64
CA VAL A 106 -5.52 13.99 3.90
C VAL A 106 -5.95 15.40 4.24
N GLY A 107 -7.13 15.78 3.75
CA GLY A 107 -7.70 17.08 3.98
C GLY A 107 -7.91 17.25 5.48
N VAL A 108 -7.84 18.50 5.93
CA VAL A 108 -8.51 18.86 7.19
C VAL A 108 -9.93 18.32 7.04
N PRO A 109 -10.45 17.49 7.98
CA PRO A 109 -11.78 16.93 7.84
C PRO A 109 -12.74 18.07 7.52
N SER A 110 -13.58 17.88 6.52
CA SER A 110 -14.60 18.87 6.21
C SER A 110 -15.36 19.20 7.51
N PRO A 111 -15.89 20.41 7.68
CA PRO A 111 -16.63 20.76 8.90
C PRO A 111 -17.73 19.75 9.25
N VAL A 112 -18.30 19.10 8.22
CA VAL A 112 -19.28 18.01 8.36
C VAL A 112 -18.66 16.73 8.94
N GLU A 113 -17.50 16.30 8.44
CA GLU A 113 -16.77 15.15 8.98
C GLU A 113 -16.31 15.40 10.41
N ALA A 114 -15.85 16.61 10.73
CA ALA A 114 -15.49 16.97 12.10
C ALA A 114 -16.68 16.87 13.07
N ILE A 115 -17.88 17.28 12.61
CA ILE A 115 -19.12 17.12 13.39
C ILE A 115 -19.48 15.64 13.53
N LYS A 116 -19.50 14.86 12.44
CA LYS A 116 -19.83 13.42 12.47
C LYS A 116 -18.88 12.62 13.35
N PHE A 117 -17.58 12.93 13.28
CA PHE A 117 -16.56 12.34 14.13
C PHE A 117 -16.80 12.65 15.61
N ARG A 118 -17.15 13.91 15.92
CA ARG A 118 -17.53 14.27 17.30
C ARG A 118 -18.80 13.58 17.77
N MET A 119 -19.78 13.42 16.87
CA MET A 119 -21.01 12.68 17.18
C MET A 119 -20.70 11.22 17.52
N ASP A 120 -19.86 10.56 16.74
CA ASP A 120 -19.45 9.17 16.99
C ASP A 120 -18.71 9.02 18.33
N GLN A 121 -17.72 9.88 18.59
CA GLN A 121 -16.96 9.88 19.84
C GLN A 121 -17.80 10.07 21.11
N GLN A 122 -18.88 10.84 21.02
CA GLN A 122 -19.74 11.17 22.17
C GLN A 122 -21.09 10.46 22.14
N GLY A 123 -21.35 9.59 21.15
CA GLY A 123 -22.64 8.92 20.97
C GLY A 123 -23.81 9.90 20.73
N LEU A 124 -23.56 11.06 20.11
CA LEU A 124 -24.57 12.09 19.88
C LEU A 124 -25.44 11.74 18.67
N SER A 125 -26.74 12.03 18.79
CA SER A 125 -27.68 12.01 17.68
C SER A 125 -27.73 13.36 16.97
N ALA A 126 -28.32 13.39 15.77
CA ALA A 126 -28.55 14.65 15.06
C ALA A 126 -29.42 15.64 15.88
N LYS A 127 -30.29 15.13 16.75
CA LYS A 127 -31.13 15.96 17.61
C LYS A 127 -30.31 16.72 18.67
N ASP A 128 -29.21 16.15 19.11
CA ASP A 128 -28.32 16.77 20.10
C ASP A 128 -27.52 17.94 19.53
N LEU A 129 -27.50 18.09 18.20
CA LEU A 129 -26.88 19.24 17.52
C LEU A 129 -27.82 20.46 17.42
N GLU A 130 -29.11 20.30 17.72
CA GLU A 130 -30.08 21.39 17.57
C GLU A 130 -29.73 22.67 18.36
N PRO A 131 -29.20 22.60 19.60
CA PRO A 131 -28.78 23.78 20.35
C PRO A 131 -27.67 24.60 19.66
N ALA A 132 -26.80 23.94 18.90
CA ALA A 132 -25.68 24.58 18.21
C ALA A 132 -26.04 25.04 16.79
N ILE A 133 -26.89 24.29 16.09
CA ILE A 133 -27.17 24.48 14.67
C ILE A 133 -28.58 25.06 14.42
N GLY A 134 -29.58 24.64 15.19
CA GLY A 134 -30.99 24.95 14.98
C GLY A 134 -31.82 23.69 14.73
N LYS A 135 -33.09 23.83 14.31
CA LYS A 135 -34.03 22.71 14.12
C LYS A 135 -33.45 21.56 13.28
N SER A 136 -33.91 20.33 13.53
CA SER A 136 -33.49 19.08 12.86
C SER A 136 -33.32 19.20 11.34
N ASN A 137 -34.25 19.83 10.61
CA ASN A 137 -34.12 20.01 9.15
C ASN A 137 -32.78 20.68 8.78
N ARG A 138 -32.41 21.72 9.52
CA ARG A 138 -31.15 22.45 9.34
C ARG A 138 -29.94 21.58 9.67
N VAL A 139 -30.04 20.76 10.72
CA VAL A 139 -28.97 19.83 11.10
C VAL A 139 -28.72 18.86 9.96
N TYR A 140 -29.76 18.22 9.42
CA TYR A 140 -29.61 17.28 8.31
C TYR A 140 -29.11 17.96 7.03
N GLU A 141 -29.55 19.18 6.71
CA GLU A 141 -28.99 19.96 5.60
C GLU A 141 -27.46 20.15 5.74
N ILE A 142 -26.98 20.45 6.94
CA ILE A 142 -25.54 20.60 7.20
C ILE A 142 -24.83 19.24 7.17
N LEU A 143 -25.37 18.21 7.83
CA LEU A 143 -24.75 16.88 7.86
C LEU A 143 -24.68 16.20 6.49
N ASN A 144 -25.58 16.58 5.58
CA ASN A 144 -25.60 16.13 4.18
C ASN A 144 -24.81 17.07 3.24
N GLY A 145 -24.24 18.16 3.74
CA GLY A 145 -23.45 19.10 2.96
C GLY A 145 -24.26 20.00 2.02
N THR A 146 -25.59 19.98 2.09
CA THR A 146 -26.45 20.86 1.26
C THR A 146 -26.53 22.29 1.80
N ARG A 147 -25.98 22.52 3.01
CA ARG A 147 -25.87 23.85 3.61
C ARG A 147 -24.58 24.02 4.40
N THR A 148 -23.97 25.20 4.27
CA THR A 148 -22.75 25.57 5.00
C THR A 148 -23.04 26.03 6.43
N LEU A 149 -22.05 25.87 7.32
CA LEU A 149 -22.09 26.43 8.67
C LEU A 149 -21.96 27.95 8.62
N THR A 150 -22.69 28.63 9.52
CA THR A 150 -22.48 30.06 9.76
C THR A 150 -21.50 30.27 10.91
N LEU A 151 -20.83 31.42 10.96
CA LEU A 151 -19.89 31.73 12.05
C LEU A 151 -20.50 31.60 13.46
N PRO A 152 -21.77 32.01 13.72
CA PRO A 152 -22.44 31.72 14.99
C PRO A 152 -22.59 30.22 15.27
N MET A 153 -22.89 29.39 14.26
CA MET A 153 -22.96 27.94 14.43
C MET A 153 -21.60 27.35 14.77
N ILE A 154 -20.54 27.77 14.06
CA ILE A 154 -19.16 27.36 14.32
C ILE A 154 -18.76 27.64 15.77
N ARG A 155 -19.03 28.86 16.26
CA ARG A 155 -18.73 29.23 17.65
C ARG A 155 -19.49 28.37 18.65
N ARG A 156 -20.77 28.08 18.41
CA ARG A 156 -21.58 27.22 19.29
C ARG A 156 -21.11 25.78 19.28
N LEU A 157 -20.80 25.21 18.10
CA LEU A 157 -20.26 23.87 17.97
C LEU A 157 -18.94 23.72 18.71
N HIS A 158 -18.05 24.71 18.61
CA HIS A 158 -16.82 24.75 19.39
C HIS A 158 -17.10 24.83 20.89
N SER A 159 -17.91 25.79 21.34
CA SER A 159 -18.12 26.01 22.78
C SER A 159 -18.93 24.91 23.47
N GLN A 160 -19.89 24.31 22.76
CA GLN A 160 -20.83 23.33 23.34
C GLN A 160 -20.37 21.89 23.16
N LEU A 161 -19.76 21.56 22.02
CA LEU A 161 -19.37 20.19 21.68
C LEU A 161 -17.86 19.99 21.68
N GLY A 162 -17.07 21.05 21.90
CA GLY A 162 -15.62 21.00 21.99
C GLY A 162 -14.93 20.68 20.66
N ILE A 163 -15.59 20.95 19.53
CA ILE A 163 -15.02 20.72 18.20
C ILE A 163 -14.03 21.85 17.89
N PRO A 164 -12.74 21.57 17.59
CA PRO A 164 -11.75 22.59 17.29
C PRO A 164 -12.20 23.54 16.17
N LEU A 165 -11.93 24.85 16.32
CA LEU A 165 -12.36 25.86 15.33
C LEU A 165 -11.75 25.60 13.95
N GLU A 166 -10.48 25.21 13.91
CA GLU A 166 -9.76 24.87 12.67
C GLU A 166 -10.45 23.75 11.88
N SER A 167 -11.08 22.79 12.55
CA SER A 167 -11.84 21.72 11.91
C SER A 167 -13.22 22.16 11.39
N LEU A 168 -13.71 23.35 11.79
CA LEU A 168 -15.05 23.85 11.44
C LEU A 168 -15.05 24.98 10.41
N VAL A 169 -13.90 25.62 10.17
CA VAL A 169 -13.81 26.77 9.26
C VAL A 169 -13.75 26.33 7.80
N GLY A 170 -13.18 25.15 7.51
CA GLY A 170 -12.95 24.67 6.14
C GLY A 170 -11.94 25.58 5.43
N VAL A 171 -10.74 25.08 5.16
CA VAL A 171 -9.71 25.84 4.43
C VAL A 171 -9.89 25.64 2.93
#